data_AF-X0TH74-F1
#
_entry.id   AF-X0TH74-F1
#
_cell.length_a   1.000
_cell.length_b   1.000
_cell.length_c   1.000
_cell.angle_alpha   90.00
_cell.angle_beta   90.00
_cell.angle_gamma   90.00
#
_symmetry.space_group_name_H-M   'P 1'
#
loop_
_entity.id
_entity.type
_entity.pdbx_description
1 polymer ?
#
loop_
_entity_poly.entity_id
_entity_poly.type
_entity_poly.pdbx_seq_one_letter_code
_entity_poly.pdbx_strand_id
1 'polypeptide(L)'
;MKKLHHNGVLVPARYKGKNLTVKVKGKETRLTTEQEEMAVAWAKKAGTPYVEDKVFAENFHKDFSEKLGIKVKPGDIDYSEIIALVEKEREDKKDLPKEEKKRLAAQRKVVREENKEYYGYAMVDGERMELANYVAEPSSIFMGRGEHPMRGSWKQGPSKEDIILNLSKDAPRPEGNWKEIAWEPEAIWIARWQDKLSGKMKYVWFSDSCSFKQKKEIEKFDKAAEFRR
;
A
#
# COMPACT_ATOMS: atom_id res chain seq x y z
N MET A 1 17.16 3.83 -21.72
CA MET A 1 16.06 4.59 -22.37
C MET A 1 16.49 6.03 -22.57
N LYS A 2 16.03 6.76 -23.59
CA LYS A 2 16.43 8.16 -23.84
C LYS A 2 15.44 9.17 -23.23
N LYS A 3 14.15 8.84 -23.19
CA LYS A 3 13.06 9.66 -22.64
C LYS A 3 12.11 8.80 -21.81
N LEU A 4 11.63 9.36 -20.71
CA LEU A 4 10.67 8.74 -19.81
C LEU A 4 9.72 9.80 -19.25
N HIS A 5 8.47 9.79 -19.71
CA HIS A 5 7.43 10.70 -19.25
C HIS A 5 6.30 9.90 -18.59
N HIS A 6 5.89 10.29 -17.38
CA HIS A 6 4.74 9.68 -16.69
C HIS A 6 4.17 10.64 -15.64
N ASN A 7 2.97 10.34 -15.16
CA ASN A 7 2.23 11.22 -14.22
C ASN A 7 2.51 10.92 -12.74
N GLY A 8 3.67 10.37 -12.42
CA GLY A 8 3.98 9.86 -11.08
C GLY A 8 3.24 8.56 -10.76
N VAL A 9 2.87 8.38 -9.49
CA VAL A 9 2.11 7.22 -8.99
C VAL A 9 0.93 7.69 -8.15
N LEU A 10 -0.12 6.86 -8.09
CA LEU A 10 -1.26 7.12 -7.23
C LEU A 10 -0.90 6.80 -5.78
N VAL A 11 -0.83 7.83 -4.93
CA VAL A 11 -0.74 7.67 -3.47
C VAL A 11 -2.16 7.66 -2.91
N PRO A 12 -2.64 6.56 -2.30
CA PRO A 12 -3.98 6.49 -1.73
C PRO A 12 -4.22 7.60 -0.70
N ALA A 13 -5.44 8.11 -0.66
CA ALA A 13 -5.84 9.06 0.38
C ALA A 13 -5.63 8.45 1.77
N ARG A 14 -5.12 9.27 2.70
CA ARG A 14 -4.96 8.87 4.09
C ARG A 14 -6.32 8.61 4.73
N TYR A 15 -6.34 7.74 5.73
CA TYR A 15 -7.54 7.50 6.53
C TYR A 15 -8.11 8.81 7.08
N LYS A 16 -9.43 8.96 7.00
CA LYS A 16 -10.15 10.12 7.51
C LYS A 16 -10.70 9.78 8.90
N GLY A 17 -10.27 10.54 9.90
CA GLY A 17 -10.68 10.36 11.29
C GLY A 17 -12.19 10.45 11.47
N LYS A 18 -12.72 9.58 12.34
CA LYS A 18 -14.13 9.48 12.72
C LYS A 18 -14.36 9.87 14.20
N ASN A 19 -13.33 10.33 14.90
CA ASN A 19 -13.34 10.67 16.33
C ASN A 19 -13.65 9.46 17.22
N LEU A 20 -13.04 8.32 16.92
CA LEU A 20 -13.26 7.07 17.64
C LEU A 20 -12.54 7.08 19.01
N THR A 21 -13.12 6.31 19.92
CA THR A 21 -12.63 6.08 21.28
C THR A 21 -12.32 4.61 21.48
N VAL A 22 -11.39 4.33 22.38
CA VAL A 22 -11.12 2.98 22.92
C VAL A 22 -10.89 3.09 24.42
N LYS A 23 -11.07 1.99 25.16
CA LYS A 23 -10.66 1.94 26.56
C LYS A 23 -9.27 1.33 26.65
N VAL A 24 -8.30 2.12 27.10
CA VAL A 24 -6.92 1.66 27.36
C VAL A 24 -6.80 1.42 28.86
N LYS A 25 -6.62 0.17 29.26
CA LYS A 25 -6.56 -0.26 30.68
C LYS A 25 -7.76 0.25 31.49
N GLY A 26 -8.94 0.18 30.89
CA GLY A 26 -10.19 0.65 31.47
C GLY A 26 -10.45 2.15 31.37
N LYS A 27 -9.48 2.97 30.93
CA LYS A 27 -9.65 4.41 30.75
C LYS A 27 -10.03 4.75 29.31
N GLU A 28 -11.16 5.43 29.15
CA GLU A 28 -11.57 5.95 27.85
C GLU A 28 -10.55 6.95 27.29
N THR A 29 -10.13 6.70 26.04
CA THR A 29 -9.10 7.46 25.34
C THR A 29 -9.60 7.77 23.93
N ARG A 30 -9.66 9.06 23.59
CA ARG A 30 -9.96 9.52 22.23
C ARG A 30 -8.72 9.35 21.36
N LEU A 31 -8.89 8.72 20.21
CA LEU A 31 -7.80 8.44 19.29
C LEU A 31 -7.56 9.62 18.32
N THR A 32 -6.29 9.81 17.96
CA THR A 32 -5.91 10.62 16.79
C THR A 32 -6.22 9.89 15.50
N THR A 33 -6.25 10.59 14.35
CA THR A 33 -6.53 9.97 13.05
C THR A 33 -5.59 8.80 12.71
N GLU A 34 -4.30 8.91 13.03
CA GLU A 34 -3.34 7.81 12.79
C GLU A 34 -3.63 6.61 13.71
N GLN A 35 -3.90 6.86 14.99
CA GLN A 35 -4.23 5.81 15.95
C GLN A 35 -5.55 5.10 15.59
N GLU A 36 -6.55 5.84 15.11
CA GLU A 36 -7.78 5.26 14.59
C GLU A 36 -7.53 4.35 13.38
N GLU A 37 -6.68 4.77 12.43
CA GLU A 37 -6.34 3.95 11.26
C GLU A 37 -5.76 2.60 11.70
N MET A 38 -4.87 2.61 12.69
CA MET A 38 -4.29 1.40 13.29
C MET A 38 -5.34 0.54 13.99
N ALA A 39 -6.18 1.15 14.85
CA ALA A 39 -7.19 0.43 15.62
C ALA A 39 -8.26 -0.20 14.71
N VAL A 40 -8.69 0.51 13.66
CA VAL A 40 -9.61 -0.02 12.63
C VAL A 40 -8.94 -1.15 11.85
N ALA A 41 -7.66 -1.03 11.51
CA ALA A 41 -6.92 -2.10 10.85
C ALA A 41 -6.84 -3.37 11.71
N TRP A 42 -6.65 -3.22 13.03
CA TRP A 42 -6.68 -4.32 14.00
C TRP A 42 -8.08 -4.93 14.12
N ALA A 43 -9.12 -4.10 14.29
CA ALA A 43 -10.51 -4.55 14.39
C ALA A 43 -10.95 -5.35 13.15
N LYS A 44 -10.49 -4.99 11.95
CA LYS A 44 -10.73 -5.77 10.71
C LYS A 44 -10.10 -7.17 10.72
N LYS A 45 -9.17 -7.45 11.63
CA LYS A 45 -8.56 -8.78 11.84
C LYS A 45 -9.18 -9.54 13.00
N ALA A 46 -10.09 -8.94 13.77
CA ALA A 46 -10.83 -9.66 14.80
C ALA A 46 -11.56 -10.86 14.19
N GLY A 47 -11.55 -11.99 14.92
CA GLY A 47 -12.12 -13.26 14.46
C GLY A 47 -11.30 -13.97 13.38
N THR A 48 -10.03 -13.60 13.16
CA THR A 48 -9.10 -14.33 12.29
C THR A 48 -7.94 -14.91 13.10
N PRO A 49 -7.27 -15.99 12.64
CA PRO A 49 -6.12 -16.56 13.34
C PRO A 49 -4.95 -15.58 13.56
N TYR A 50 -4.92 -14.46 12.84
CA TYR A 50 -3.88 -13.45 12.99
C TYR A 50 -3.89 -12.76 14.35
N VAL A 51 -5.06 -12.50 14.94
CA VAL A 51 -5.12 -11.84 16.26
C VAL A 51 -4.80 -12.80 17.40
N GLU A 52 -4.89 -14.11 17.15
CA GLU A 52 -4.51 -15.18 18.07
C GLU A 52 -3.01 -15.48 18.03
N ASP A 53 -2.33 -15.13 16.94
CA ASP A 53 -0.88 -15.24 16.84
C ASP A 53 -0.20 -14.27 17.81
N LYS A 54 0.52 -14.84 18.77
CA LYS A 54 1.21 -14.09 19.83
C LYS A 54 2.20 -13.05 19.29
N VAL A 55 3.03 -13.41 18.32
CA VAL A 55 4.03 -12.47 17.75
C VAL A 55 3.31 -11.37 16.98
N PHE A 56 2.26 -11.71 16.25
CA PHE A 56 1.45 -10.74 15.51
C PHE A 56 0.81 -9.72 16.47
N ALA A 57 0.16 -10.20 17.52
CA ALA A 57 -0.47 -9.36 18.52
C ALA A 57 0.55 -8.51 19.29
N GLU A 58 1.67 -9.09 19.70
CA GLU A 58 2.74 -8.39 20.42
C GLU A 58 3.37 -7.28 19.56
N ASN A 59 3.70 -7.55 18.30
CA ASN A 59 4.26 -6.54 17.40
C ASN A 59 3.29 -5.39 17.16
N PHE A 60 2.01 -5.69 16.91
CA PHE A 60 1.02 -4.64 16.71
C PHE A 60 0.91 -3.74 17.94
N HIS A 61 0.76 -4.33 19.14
CA HIS A 61 0.59 -3.56 20.36
C HIS A 61 1.86 -2.82 20.78
N LYS A 62 3.04 -3.32 20.40
CA LYS A 62 4.29 -2.57 20.54
C LYS A 62 4.25 -1.29 19.71
N ASP A 63 3.98 -1.38 18.42
CA ASP A 63 3.95 -0.21 17.54
C ASP A 63 2.80 0.75 17.91
N PHE A 64 1.66 0.19 18.33
CA PHE A 64 0.54 0.99 18.81
C PHE A 64 0.85 1.68 20.14
N SER A 65 1.65 1.08 21.02
CA SER A 65 2.14 1.72 22.24
C SER A 65 2.96 2.97 21.92
N GLU A 66 3.84 2.89 20.93
CA GLU A 66 4.67 4.01 20.48
C GLU A 66 3.79 5.16 19.98
N LYS A 67 2.73 4.84 19.24
CA LYS A 67 1.78 5.84 18.72
C LYS A 67 0.85 6.41 19.77
N LEU A 68 0.46 5.64 20.77
CA LEU A 68 -0.35 6.11 21.91
C LEU A 68 0.49 6.91 22.92
N GLY A 69 1.82 6.73 22.93
CA GLY A 69 2.70 7.25 23.97
C GLY A 69 2.54 6.52 25.32
N ILE A 70 1.89 5.36 25.33
CA ILE A 70 1.59 4.56 26.53
C ILE A 70 1.85 3.09 26.21
N LYS A 71 2.59 2.40 27.09
CA LYS A 71 2.86 0.97 26.93
C LYS A 71 1.59 0.13 27.15
N VAL A 72 1.19 -0.61 26.12
CA VAL A 72 0.05 -1.53 26.10
C VAL A 72 0.49 -2.92 25.62
N LYS A 73 -0.18 -3.94 26.12
CA LYS A 73 -0.06 -5.35 25.70
C LYS A 73 -1.34 -5.80 24.99
N PRO A 74 -1.32 -6.93 24.27
CA PRO A 74 -2.54 -7.59 23.86
C PRO A 74 -3.47 -7.80 25.07
N GLY A 75 -4.72 -7.35 24.96
CA GLY A 75 -5.70 -7.39 26.05
C GLY A 75 -5.78 -6.13 26.92
N ASP A 76 -4.81 -5.21 26.85
CA ASP A 76 -4.88 -3.94 27.58
C ASP A 76 -5.86 -2.93 26.92
N ILE A 77 -6.26 -3.17 25.67
CA ILE A 77 -7.13 -2.26 24.91
C ILE A 77 -8.44 -2.98 24.57
N ASP A 78 -9.54 -2.34 24.93
CA ASP A 78 -10.88 -2.73 24.51
C ASP A 78 -11.20 -2.10 23.15
N TYR A 79 -11.25 -2.93 22.12
CA TYR A 79 -11.61 -2.55 20.75
C TYR A 79 -13.09 -2.79 20.42
N SER A 80 -13.93 -3.18 21.38
CA SER A 80 -15.29 -3.68 21.12
C SER A 80 -16.15 -2.70 20.32
N GLU A 81 -16.07 -1.39 20.61
CA GLU A 81 -16.81 -0.36 19.86
C GLU A 81 -16.36 -0.26 18.40
N ILE A 82 -15.05 -0.34 18.15
CA ILE A 82 -14.48 -0.29 16.79
C ILE A 82 -14.78 -1.60 16.04
N ILE A 83 -14.73 -2.74 16.72
CA ILE A 83 -15.11 -4.04 16.15
C ILE A 83 -16.57 -4.00 15.71
N ALA A 84 -17.48 -3.58 16.60
CA ALA A 84 -18.91 -3.45 16.28
C ALA A 84 -19.16 -2.49 15.10
N LEU A 85 -18.43 -1.37 15.03
CA LEU A 85 -18.49 -0.46 13.88
C LEU A 85 -18.09 -1.17 12.58
N VAL A 86 -16.97 -1.89 12.58
CA VAL A 86 -16.44 -2.58 11.40
C VAL A 86 -17.36 -3.73 10.97
N GLU A 87 -17.95 -4.45 11.92
CA GLU A 87 -18.94 -5.51 11.67
C GLU A 87 -20.21 -4.94 11.07
N LYS A 88 -20.77 -3.87 11.65
CA LYS A 88 -21.91 -3.15 11.10
C LYS A 88 -21.64 -2.65 9.68
N GLU A 89 -20.49 -2.03 9.42
CA GLU A 89 -20.11 -1.61 8.06
C GLU A 89 -20.03 -2.79 7.07
N ARG A 90 -19.69 -3.98 7.55
CA ARG A 90 -19.62 -5.20 6.73
C ARG A 90 -21.02 -5.74 6.47
N GLU A 91 -21.89 -5.74 7.47
CA GLU A 91 -23.31 -6.14 7.35
C GLU A 91 -24.07 -5.19 6.44
N ASP A 92 -23.97 -3.88 6.65
CA ASP A 92 -24.59 -2.86 5.79
C ASP A 92 -24.19 -3.08 4.32
N LYS A 93 -22.92 -3.39 4.05
CA LYS A 93 -22.43 -3.71 2.68
C LYS A 93 -22.97 -5.02 2.14
N LYS A 94 -23.20 -6.02 2.98
CA LYS A 94 -23.82 -7.30 2.59
C LYS A 94 -25.31 -7.14 2.33
N ASP A 95 -25.98 -6.23 3.01
CA ASP A 95 -27.42 -6.02 2.90
C ASP A 95 -27.81 -5.06 1.78
N LEU A 96 -26.83 -4.41 1.15
CA LEU A 96 -27.08 -3.58 -0.04
C LEU A 96 -27.85 -4.37 -1.13
N PRO A 97 -28.90 -3.75 -1.71
CA PRO A 97 -29.63 -4.34 -2.83
C PRO A 97 -28.69 -4.69 -3.99
N LYS A 98 -29.03 -5.75 -4.74
CA LYS A 98 -28.22 -6.23 -5.87
C LYS A 98 -27.94 -5.12 -6.91
N GLU A 99 -28.95 -4.31 -7.23
CA GLU A 99 -28.81 -3.19 -8.15
C GLU A 99 -27.87 -2.11 -7.62
N GLU A 100 -27.94 -1.81 -6.32
CA GLU A 100 -27.05 -0.84 -5.69
C GLU A 100 -25.60 -1.34 -5.63
N LYS A 101 -25.39 -2.63 -5.30
CA LYS A 101 -24.07 -3.27 -5.37
C LYS A 101 -23.48 -3.20 -6.78
N LYS A 102 -24.30 -3.43 -7.81
CA LYS A 102 -23.91 -3.34 -9.23
C LYS A 102 -23.54 -1.91 -9.61
N ARG A 103 -24.33 -0.92 -9.18
CA ARG A 103 -24.06 0.52 -9.39
C ARG A 103 -22.74 0.95 -8.76
N LEU A 104 -22.51 0.60 -7.50
CA LEU A 104 -21.25 0.92 -6.79
C LEU A 104 -20.04 0.20 -7.41
N ALA A 105 -20.21 -1.04 -7.90
CA ALA A 105 -19.15 -1.75 -8.61
C ALA A 105 -18.80 -1.08 -9.94
N ALA A 106 -19.80 -0.62 -10.70
CA ALA A 106 -19.60 0.13 -11.94
C ALA A 106 -18.87 1.46 -11.68
N GLN A 107 -19.28 2.22 -10.65
CA GLN A 107 -18.60 3.46 -10.26
C GLN A 107 -17.13 3.22 -9.89
N ARG A 108 -16.84 2.19 -9.08
CA ARG A 108 -15.45 1.81 -8.75
C ARG A 108 -14.65 1.40 -9.98
N LYS A 109 -15.29 0.74 -10.96
CA LYS A 109 -14.65 0.35 -12.20
C LYS A 109 -14.23 1.58 -13.02
N VAL A 110 -15.13 2.55 -13.19
CA VAL A 110 -14.85 3.82 -13.89
C VAL A 110 -13.66 4.54 -13.25
N VAL A 111 -13.71 4.76 -11.93
CA VAL A 111 -12.61 5.43 -11.21
C VAL A 111 -11.29 4.67 -11.35
N ARG A 112 -11.32 3.33 -11.35
CA ARG A 112 -10.11 2.51 -11.54
C ARG A 112 -9.57 2.62 -12.97
N GLU A 113 -10.44 2.69 -13.98
CA GLU A 113 -10.04 2.85 -15.38
C GLU A 113 -9.48 4.24 -15.64
N GLU A 114 -10.08 5.30 -15.10
CA GLU A 114 -9.56 6.67 -15.14
C GLU A 114 -8.18 6.77 -14.48
N ASN A 115 -8.03 6.22 -13.27
CA ASN A 115 -6.74 6.18 -12.58
C ASN A 115 -5.70 5.36 -13.35
N LYS A 116 -6.11 4.24 -13.97
CA LYS A 116 -5.21 3.43 -14.80
C LYS A 116 -4.78 4.20 -16.04
N GLU A 117 -5.68 4.90 -16.71
CA GLU A 117 -5.34 5.70 -17.89
C GLU A 117 -4.32 6.78 -17.55
N TYR A 118 -4.50 7.44 -16.40
CA TYR A 118 -3.64 8.55 -15.97
C TYR A 118 -2.31 8.09 -15.36
N TYR A 119 -2.31 7.14 -14.42
CA TYR A 119 -1.12 6.72 -13.67
C TYR A 119 -0.53 5.39 -14.15
N GLY A 120 -1.30 4.57 -14.85
CA GLY A 120 -0.94 3.19 -15.18
C GLY A 120 0.00 3.04 -16.39
N TYR A 121 0.42 4.14 -17.01
CA TYR A 121 1.24 4.14 -18.20
C TYR A 121 2.36 5.17 -18.12
N ALA A 122 3.45 4.88 -18.85
CA ALA A 122 4.54 5.81 -19.09
C ALA A 122 4.87 5.82 -20.59
N MET A 123 5.32 6.97 -21.09
CA MET A 123 5.86 7.11 -22.45
C MET A 123 7.38 6.92 -22.39
N VAL A 124 7.87 5.87 -23.04
CA VAL A 124 9.30 5.53 -23.12
C VAL A 124 9.75 5.65 -24.55
N ASP A 125 10.64 6.58 -24.84
CA ASP A 125 11.17 6.79 -26.20
C ASP A 125 10.08 6.97 -27.29
N GLY A 126 8.90 7.48 -26.90
CA GLY A 126 7.75 7.69 -27.79
C GLY A 126 6.72 6.55 -27.79
N GLU A 127 6.99 5.44 -27.11
CA GLU A 127 6.07 4.31 -26.99
C GLU A 127 5.33 4.33 -25.65
N ARG A 128 4.01 4.08 -25.70
CA ARG A 128 3.17 3.97 -24.49
C ARG A 128 3.34 2.57 -23.88
N MET A 129 3.83 2.50 -22.65
CA MET A 129 4.11 1.25 -21.95
C MET A 129 3.32 1.18 -20.63
N GLU A 130 2.77 0.01 -20.33
CA GLU A 130 1.98 -0.23 -19.11
C GLU A 130 2.88 -0.45 -17.89
N LEU A 131 2.46 0.05 -16.73
CA LEU A 131 3.11 -0.18 -15.44
C LEU A 131 2.51 -1.39 -14.72
N ALA A 132 3.34 -2.15 -13.99
CA ALA A 132 2.90 -3.34 -13.26
C ALA A 132 2.01 -2.99 -12.06
N ASN A 133 2.37 -1.95 -11.31
CA ASN A 133 1.55 -1.40 -10.22
C ASN A 133 1.80 0.10 -10.11
N TYR A 134 0.79 0.93 -10.35
CA TYR A 134 0.88 2.38 -10.25
C TYR A 134 0.37 2.95 -8.93
N VAL A 135 -0.12 2.11 -8.01
CA VAL A 135 -0.69 2.52 -6.72
C VAL A 135 0.29 2.20 -5.60
N ALA A 136 0.67 3.21 -4.83
CA ALA A 136 1.50 3.03 -3.66
C ALA A 136 0.75 2.22 -2.57
N GLU A 137 1.46 1.34 -1.88
CA GLU A 137 0.86 0.50 -0.83
C GLU A 137 0.35 1.37 0.33
N PRO A 138 -0.93 1.27 0.74
CA PRO A 138 -1.44 2.04 1.87
C PRO A 138 -0.86 1.54 3.19
N SER A 139 -1.03 2.34 4.24
CA SER A 139 -0.71 1.92 5.61
C SER A 139 -1.52 0.68 5.99
N SER A 140 -0.86 -0.30 6.61
CA SER A 140 -1.49 -1.57 6.96
C SER A 140 -0.72 -2.32 8.05
N ILE A 141 -1.32 -3.37 8.59
CA ILE A 141 -0.61 -4.33 9.44
C ILE A 141 0.17 -5.29 8.52
N PHE A 142 1.47 -5.43 8.75
CA PHE A 142 2.30 -6.33 7.97
C PHE A 142 1.92 -7.78 8.23
N MET A 143 1.35 -8.45 7.23
CA MET A 143 0.84 -9.82 7.42
C MET A 143 1.97 -10.86 7.57
N GLY A 144 3.10 -10.68 6.89
CA GLY A 144 4.14 -11.71 6.78
C GLY A 144 3.65 -13.00 6.11
N ARG A 145 4.57 -13.87 5.70
CA ARG A 145 4.26 -15.26 5.31
C ARG A 145 4.96 -16.19 6.28
N GLY A 146 4.30 -17.30 6.66
CA GLY A 146 4.83 -18.22 7.67
C GLY A 146 5.15 -17.50 8.99
N GLU A 147 6.24 -17.89 9.63
CA GLU A 147 6.65 -17.37 10.95
C GLU A 147 7.47 -16.08 10.87
N HIS A 148 7.20 -15.22 9.88
CA HIS A 148 7.99 -14.00 9.68
C HIS A 148 8.02 -13.15 10.98
N PRO A 149 9.21 -12.72 11.45
CA PRO A 149 9.35 -12.11 12.79
C PRO A 149 8.64 -10.76 12.91
N MET A 150 8.54 -9.99 11.83
CA MET A 150 7.86 -8.68 11.81
C MET A 150 6.34 -8.75 11.59
N ARG A 151 5.73 -9.93 11.45
CA ARG A 151 4.26 -10.01 11.24
C ARG A 151 3.51 -9.34 12.39
N GLY A 152 2.44 -8.62 12.08
CA GLY A 152 1.70 -7.81 13.06
C GLY A 152 2.23 -6.39 13.25
N SER A 153 3.45 -6.08 12.81
CA SER A 153 3.99 -4.73 12.91
C SER A 153 3.22 -3.77 11.99
N TRP A 154 3.12 -2.52 12.40
CA TRP A 154 2.55 -1.45 11.59
C TRP A 154 3.47 -1.09 10.42
N LYS A 155 2.93 -1.13 9.22
CA LYS A 155 3.62 -0.76 8.00
C LYS A 155 2.99 0.50 7.45
N GLN A 156 3.63 1.63 7.69
CA GLN A 156 3.17 2.92 7.19
C GLN A 156 3.39 3.03 5.68
N GLY A 157 2.33 3.35 4.94
CA GLY A 157 2.42 3.63 3.50
C GLY A 157 3.12 4.95 3.20
N PRO A 158 3.81 5.08 2.05
CA PRO A 158 4.55 6.30 1.72
C PRO A 158 3.60 7.47 1.46
N SER A 159 4.05 8.69 1.75
CA SER A 159 3.49 9.92 1.17
C SER A 159 4.27 10.34 -0.07
N LYS A 160 3.87 11.42 -0.75
CA LYS A 160 4.60 11.90 -1.95
C LYS A 160 6.05 12.28 -1.60
N GLU A 161 6.24 12.85 -0.41
CA GLU A 161 7.53 13.25 0.18
C GLU A 161 8.46 12.08 0.50
N ASP A 162 7.94 10.85 0.53
CA ASP A 162 8.75 9.63 0.67
C ASP A 162 9.22 9.08 -0.69
N ILE A 163 8.62 9.51 -1.80
CA ILE A 163 8.73 8.89 -3.12
C ILE A 163 9.67 9.68 -4.03
N ILE A 164 10.62 8.96 -4.63
CA ILE A 164 11.52 9.42 -5.69
C ILE A 164 10.94 8.99 -7.04
N LEU A 165 10.80 9.91 -7.99
CA LEU A 165 10.37 9.60 -9.35
C LEU A 165 11.57 9.57 -10.31
N ASN A 166 11.56 8.65 -11.30
CA ASN A 166 12.51 8.62 -12.40
C ASN A 166 11.88 9.26 -13.63
N LEU A 167 12.31 10.46 -14.00
CA LEU A 167 11.73 11.21 -15.11
C LEU A 167 12.83 11.84 -15.95
N SER A 168 12.67 11.81 -17.27
CA SER A 168 13.61 12.54 -18.13
C SER A 168 13.53 14.05 -17.87
N LYS A 169 14.61 14.76 -18.19
CA LYS A 169 14.71 16.21 -17.92
C LYS A 169 13.65 17.02 -18.68
N ASP A 170 13.20 16.53 -19.83
CA ASP A 170 12.17 17.14 -20.68
C ASP A 170 10.73 16.73 -20.29
N ALA A 171 10.55 15.85 -19.30
CA ALA A 171 9.23 15.41 -18.88
C ALA A 171 8.48 16.51 -18.10
N PRO A 172 7.16 16.68 -18.32
CA PRO A 172 6.31 17.45 -17.41
C PRO A 172 6.44 16.92 -15.97
N ARG A 173 6.51 17.83 -15.00
CA ARG A 173 6.68 17.46 -13.58
C ARG A 173 5.32 17.11 -12.96
N PRO A 174 5.13 15.89 -12.42
CA PRO A 174 3.88 15.53 -11.75
C PRO A 174 3.64 16.39 -10.51
N GLU A 175 2.38 16.75 -10.27
CA GLU A 175 2.01 17.58 -9.12
C GLU A 175 2.29 16.88 -7.77
N GLY A 176 2.83 17.66 -6.84
CA GLY A 176 3.08 17.23 -5.47
C GLY A 176 4.51 17.48 -5.02
N ASN A 177 4.72 17.33 -3.73
CA ASN A 177 6.01 17.47 -3.06
C ASN A 177 6.75 16.13 -3.03
N TRP A 178 7.11 15.64 -4.20
CA TRP A 178 7.92 14.42 -4.34
C TRP A 178 9.26 14.57 -3.63
N LYS A 179 9.77 13.48 -3.05
CA LYS A 179 11.07 13.47 -2.38
C LYS A 179 12.19 13.99 -3.28
N GLU A 180 12.20 13.50 -4.50
CA GLU A 180 13.20 13.80 -5.51
C GLU A 180 12.65 13.45 -6.90
N ILE A 181 13.05 14.21 -7.91
CA ILE A 181 12.90 13.83 -9.31
C ILE A 181 14.29 13.50 -9.87
N ALA A 182 14.58 12.21 -9.98
CA ALA A 182 15.83 11.67 -10.49
C ALA A 182 15.74 11.40 -12.01
N TRP A 183 16.90 11.18 -12.63
CA TRP A 183 16.98 10.67 -14.00
C TRP A 183 18.04 9.56 -14.09
N GLU A 184 17.57 8.32 -14.05
CA GLU A 184 18.36 7.09 -14.17
C GLU A 184 17.93 6.33 -15.44
N PRO A 185 18.47 6.66 -16.63
CA PRO A 185 18.02 6.11 -17.93
C PRO A 185 18.28 4.61 -18.12
N GLU A 186 19.19 4.03 -17.34
CA GLU A 186 19.49 2.60 -17.35
C GLU A 186 18.58 1.79 -16.41
N ALA A 187 17.85 2.49 -15.52
CA ALA A 187 17.00 1.85 -14.54
C ALA A 187 15.57 1.73 -15.05
N ILE A 188 14.95 0.55 -14.86
CA ILE A 188 13.62 0.25 -15.40
C ILE A 188 12.47 0.58 -14.43
N TRP A 189 12.72 1.37 -13.38
CA TRP A 189 11.69 1.82 -12.43
C TRP A 189 11.24 3.25 -12.77
N ILE A 190 10.00 3.58 -12.44
CA ILE A 190 9.42 4.94 -12.61
C ILE A 190 9.23 5.65 -11.27
N ALA A 191 9.07 4.90 -10.17
CA ALA A 191 9.06 5.44 -8.82
C ALA A 191 9.72 4.47 -7.84
N ARG A 192 10.32 5.00 -6.77
CA ARG A 192 10.85 4.21 -5.65
C ARG A 192 10.69 4.92 -4.31
N TRP A 193 10.59 4.16 -3.22
CA TRP A 193 10.59 4.67 -1.86
C TRP A 193 11.15 3.63 -0.90
N GLN A 194 11.63 4.07 0.27
CA GLN A 194 12.06 3.17 1.33
C GLN A 194 10.86 2.72 2.15
N ASP A 195 10.66 1.41 2.28
CA ASP A 195 9.67 0.85 3.19
C ASP A 195 10.07 1.12 4.64
N LYS A 196 9.22 1.84 5.39
CA LYS A 196 9.53 2.29 6.76
C LYS A 196 9.66 1.14 7.77
N LEU A 197 9.03 0.00 7.49
CA LEU A 197 9.11 -1.18 8.35
C LEU A 197 10.38 -2.00 8.09
N SER A 198 10.63 -2.39 6.85
CA SER A 198 11.74 -3.30 6.49
C SER A 198 13.04 -2.60 6.09
N GLY A 199 13.02 -1.29 5.87
CA GLY A 199 14.15 -0.51 5.34
C GLY A 199 14.49 -0.79 3.88
N LYS A 200 13.77 -1.71 3.21
CA LYS A 200 14.02 -2.11 1.82
C LYS A 200 13.42 -1.11 0.84
N MET A 201 14.09 -0.92 -0.29
CA MET A 201 13.54 -0.12 -1.39
C MET A 201 12.40 -0.85 -2.09
N LYS A 202 11.28 -0.14 -2.26
CA LYS A 202 10.13 -0.49 -3.07
C LYS A 202 10.22 0.25 -4.38
N TYR A 203 9.75 -0.39 -5.44
CA TYR A 203 9.84 0.12 -6.80
C TYR A 203 8.52 -0.08 -7.53
N VAL A 204 8.19 0.88 -8.39
CA VAL A 204 7.18 0.72 -9.42
C VAL A 204 7.88 0.43 -10.74
N TRP A 205 7.63 -0.76 -11.25
CA TRP A 205 8.20 -1.28 -12.48
C TRP A 205 7.19 -1.22 -13.62
N PHE A 206 7.70 -1.28 -14.84
CA PHE A 206 6.90 -1.61 -16.02
C PHE A 206 6.33 -3.02 -15.93
N SER A 207 5.18 -3.22 -16.59
CA SER A 207 4.51 -4.51 -16.75
C SER A 207 5.41 -5.51 -17.47
N ASP A 208 5.31 -6.79 -17.11
CA ASP A 208 6.08 -7.87 -17.75
C ASP A 208 5.72 -8.06 -19.22
N SER A 209 4.59 -7.50 -19.66
CA SER A 209 4.18 -7.42 -21.07
C SER A 209 5.00 -6.44 -21.91
N CYS A 210 5.80 -5.57 -21.29
CA CYS A 210 6.61 -4.58 -22.02
C CYS A 210 7.76 -5.25 -22.78
N SER A 211 8.04 -4.78 -23.99
CA SER A 211 8.98 -5.39 -24.92
C SER A 211 10.38 -5.63 -24.33
N PHE A 212 10.93 -4.67 -23.58
CA PHE A 212 12.25 -4.83 -22.97
C PHE A 212 12.28 -5.79 -21.77
N LYS A 213 11.15 -5.97 -21.07
CA LYS A 213 11.01 -7.01 -20.02
C LYS A 213 10.98 -8.38 -20.67
N GLN A 214 10.21 -8.54 -21.74
CA GLN A 214 10.14 -9.77 -22.52
C GLN A 214 11.50 -10.16 -23.13
N LYS A 215 12.25 -9.20 -23.68
CA LYS A 215 13.62 -9.44 -24.18
C LYS A 215 14.55 -10.00 -23.09
N LYS A 216 14.54 -9.40 -21.89
CA LYS A 216 15.33 -9.90 -20.75
C LYS A 216 14.90 -11.30 -20.32
N GLU A 217 13.61 -11.61 -20.39
CA GLU A 217 13.12 -12.94 -20.10
C GLU A 217 13.59 -13.96 -21.15
N ILE A 218 13.57 -13.62 -22.44
CA ILE A 218 14.12 -14.46 -23.52
C ILE A 218 15.61 -14.72 -23.28
N GLU A 219 16.41 -13.67 -23.07
CA GLU A 219 17.85 -13.79 -22.78
C GLU A 219 18.14 -14.70 -21.57
N LYS A 220 17.31 -14.63 -20.53
CA LYS A 220 17.41 -15.51 -19.35
C LYS A 220 17.22 -16.98 -19.72
N PHE A 221 16.22 -17.30 -20.57
CA PHE A 221 15.96 -18.68 -20.99
C PHE A 221 17.00 -19.19 -21.99
N ASP A 222 17.46 -18.35 -22.91
CA ASP A 222 18.55 -18.69 -23.84
C ASP A 222 19.82 -19.05 -23.08
N LYS A 223 20.21 -18.23 -22.09
CA LYS A 223 21.35 -18.52 -21.21
C LYS A 223 21.17 -19.83 -20.44
N ALA A 224 19.96 -20.11 -19.95
CA ALA A 224 19.68 -21.38 -19.27
C ALA A 224 19.78 -22.59 -20.22
N ALA A 225 19.45 -22.42 -21.50
CA ALA A 225 19.61 -23.46 -22.52
C ALA A 225 21.08 -23.69 -22.87
N GLU A 226 21.92 -22.65 -22.87
CA GLU A 226 23.37 -22.76 -23.03
C GLU A 226 24.01 -23.57 -21.90
N PHE A 227 23.60 -23.37 -20.64
CA PHE A 227 24.11 -24.13 -19.49
C PHE A 227 23.73 -25.62 -19.48
N ARG A 228 22.75 -26.03 -20.29
CA ARG A 228 22.35 -27.43 -20.44
C ARG A 228 23.16 -28.17 -21.51
N ARG A 229 23.98 -27.47 -22.29
CA ARG A 229 24.91 -28.04 -23.27
C ARG A 229 26.28 -28.24 -22.63
#